data_AF-A0A1Q7R7K1-F1
#
_entry.id   AF-A0A1Q7R7K1-F1
#
_cell.length_a   1.000
_cell.length_b   1.000
_cell.length_c   1.000
_cell.angle_alpha   90.00
_cell.angle_beta   90.00
_cell.angle_gamma   90.00
#
_symmetry.space_group_name_H-M   'P 1'
#
loop_
_entity.id
_entity.type
_entity.pdbx_description
1 polymer ?
#
loop_
_entity_poly.entity_id
_entity_poly.type
_entity_poly.pdbx_seq_one_letter_code
_entity_poly.pdbx_strand_id
1 'polypeptide(L)'
;MFYYFHSKRGLFNAVLTRGAAQLEQALGSLAIAGDGPLDRIAGALAAQFDFLAAHPDLVTLLTQAGRSDARPFAPAIKRLVILLAEGQGRGQVRDDVDPHLAAAQALVLMVAYLGLESLIAASAPPLGADEPALRERWKEAAVKLVLEGVAAR
;
A
#
# COMPACT_ATOMS: atom_id res chain seq x y z
N MET A 1 -9.76 27.30 -18.82
CA MET A 1 -9.27 26.06 -18.17
C MET A 1 -8.64 25.06 -19.16
N PHE A 2 -8.17 25.50 -20.35
CA PHE A 2 -7.51 24.64 -21.35
C PHE A 2 -6.03 25.01 -21.61
N TYR A 3 -5.49 26.02 -20.93
CA TYR A 3 -4.19 26.60 -21.29
C TYR A 3 -2.97 25.90 -20.65
N TYR A 4 -3.17 25.11 -19.59
CA TYR A 4 -2.07 24.49 -18.83
C TYR A 4 -1.86 22.99 -19.07
N PHE A 5 -2.81 22.28 -19.67
CA PHE A 5 -2.71 20.83 -19.90
C PHE A 5 -2.86 20.54 -21.38
N HIS A 6 -1.74 20.50 -22.10
CA HIS A 6 -1.68 20.35 -23.56
C HIS A 6 -2.17 18.98 -24.08
N SER A 7 -2.76 18.11 -23.23
CA SER A 7 -3.54 16.92 -23.62
C SER A 7 -4.20 16.26 -22.38
N LYS A 8 -5.21 15.39 -22.58
CA LYS A 8 -5.76 14.52 -21.51
C LYS A 8 -4.67 13.71 -20.78
N ARG A 9 -3.60 13.35 -21.50
CA ARG A 9 -2.41 12.67 -20.93
C ARG A 9 -1.62 13.58 -19.99
N GLY A 10 -1.47 14.87 -20.31
CA GLY A 10 -0.79 15.84 -19.45
C GLY A 10 -1.55 16.09 -18.14
N LEU A 11 -2.88 16.19 -18.21
CA LEU A 11 -3.71 16.29 -17.01
C LEU A 11 -3.63 15.02 -16.16
N PHE A 12 -3.73 13.84 -16.78
CA PHE A 12 -3.60 12.56 -16.09
C PHE A 12 -2.26 12.42 -15.38
N ASN A 13 -1.14 12.72 -16.05
CA ASN A 13 0.19 12.68 -15.42
C ASN A 13 0.31 13.67 -14.25
N ALA A 14 -0.24 14.87 -14.36
CA ALA A 14 -0.23 15.83 -13.25
C ALA A 14 -1.04 15.33 -12.03
N VAL A 15 -2.17 14.66 -12.28
CA VAL A 15 -2.97 14.02 -11.23
C VAL A 15 -2.20 12.86 -10.60
N LEU A 16 -1.50 12.03 -11.38
CA LEU A 16 -0.66 10.95 -10.85
C LEU A 16 0.49 11.50 -10.00
N THR A 17 1.23 12.49 -10.47
CA THR A 17 2.33 13.10 -9.71
C THR A 17 1.84 13.72 -8.40
N ARG A 18 0.68 14.38 -8.42
CA ARG A 18 0.07 14.93 -7.21
C ARG A 18 -0.34 13.82 -6.23
N GLY A 19 -1.04 12.79 -6.72
CA GLY A 19 -1.47 11.67 -5.88
C GLY A 19 -0.30 10.91 -5.27
N ALA A 20 0.78 10.72 -6.05
CA ALA A 20 2.01 10.13 -5.56
C ALA A 20 2.69 10.98 -4.48
N ALA A 21 2.78 12.30 -4.67
CA ALA A 21 3.34 13.20 -3.66
C ALA A 21 2.51 13.20 -2.36
N GLN A 22 1.17 13.12 -2.46
CA GLN A 22 0.30 12.99 -1.29
C GLN A 22 0.53 11.68 -0.55
N LEU A 23 0.65 10.57 -1.27
CA LEU A 23 0.97 9.28 -0.68
C LEU A 23 2.36 9.29 -0.02
N GLU A 24 3.37 9.83 -0.69
CA GLU A 24 4.73 9.95 -0.15
C GLU A 24 4.77 10.82 1.10
N GLN A 25 4.09 11.98 1.10
CA GLN A 25 4.01 12.86 2.26
C GLN A 25 3.30 12.18 3.43
N ALA A 26 2.17 11.52 3.15
CA ALA A 26 1.41 10.80 4.16
C ALA A 26 2.27 9.71 4.79
N LEU A 27 2.83 8.82 3.97
CA LEU A 27 3.75 7.77 4.42
C LEU A 27 4.96 8.34 5.15
N GLY A 28 5.50 9.46 4.67
CA GLY A 28 6.55 10.28 5.27
C GLY A 28 6.28 10.62 6.73
N SER A 29 5.07 11.11 7.00
CA SER A 29 4.61 11.62 8.29
C SER A 29 4.15 10.55 9.29
N LEU A 30 3.96 9.30 8.83
CA LEU A 30 3.54 8.21 9.70
C LEU A 30 4.61 7.92 10.74
N ALA A 31 4.23 8.10 12.02
CA ALA A 31 5.02 7.64 13.14
C ALA A 31 5.06 6.11 13.09
N ILE A 32 6.23 5.56 12.78
CA ILE A 32 6.43 4.12 12.81
C ILE A 32 6.68 3.73 14.26
N ALA A 33 5.63 3.30 14.94
CA ALA A 33 5.71 2.76 16.30
C ALA A 33 6.28 1.32 16.28
N GLY A 34 6.92 0.93 17.37
CA GLY A 34 7.44 -0.43 17.58
C GLY A 34 8.93 -0.45 17.94
N ASP A 35 9.29 -1.40 18.80
CA ASP A 35 10.66 -1.56 19.29
C ASP A 35 11.52 -2.41 18.34
N GLY A 36 10.89 -3.30 17.57
CA GLY A 36 11.54 -4.18 16.58
C GLY A 36 11.28 -3.82 15.11
N PRO A 37 12.17 -4.21 14.17
CA PRO A 37 11.94 -4.15 12.72
C PRO A 37 10.60 -4.71 12.27
N LEU A 38 10.17 -5.86 12.78
CA LEU A 38 8.89 -6.46 12.40
C LEU A 38 7.69 -5.63 12.87
N ASP A 39 7.74 -5.06 14.08
CA ASP A 39 6.71 -4.15 14.58
C ASP A 39 6.62 -2.89 13.73
N ARG A 40 7.79 -2.35 13.34
CA ARG A 40 7.89 -1.18 12.47
C ARG A 40 7.32 -1.46 11.07
N ILE A 41 7.55 -2.65 10.52
CA ILE A 41 6.95 -3.10 9.26
C ILE A 41 5.43 -3.23 9.43
N ALA A 42 4.96 -3.84 10.53
CA ALA A 42 3.54 -3.99 10.83
C ALA A 42 2.83 -2.64 10.88
N GLY A 43 3.38 -1.69 11.64
CA GLY A 43 2.84 -0.34 11.78
C GLY A 43 2.84 0.42 10.45
N ALA A 44 3.90 0.28 9.64
CA ALA A 44 3.94 0.89 8.31
C ALA A 44 2.87 0.33 7.37
N LEU A 45 2.67 -1.00 7.35
CA LEU A 45 1.66 -1.65 6.53
C LEU A 45 0.23 -1.26 6.94
N ALA A 46 -0.06 -1.29 8.24
CA ALA A 46 -1.37 -0.91 8.77
C ALA A 46 -1.70 0.55 8.42
N ALA A 47 -0.77 1.46 8.67
CA ALA A 47 -0.99 2.88 8.43
C ALA A 47 -1.03 3.23 6.92
N GLN A 48 -0.29 2.50 6.08
CA GLN A 48 -0.42 2.61 4.63
C GLN A 48 -1.81 2.14 4.15
N PHE A 49 -2.33 1.05 4.70
CA PHE A 49 -3.67 0.59 4.38
C PHE A 49 -4.73 1.62 4.80
N ASP A 50 -4.67 2.11 6.03
CA ASP A 50 -5.62 3.10 6.57
C ASP A 50 -5.63 4.37 5.71
N PHE A 51 -4.46 4.81 5.27
CA PHE A 51 -4.35 5.93 4.34
C PHE A 51 -5.04 5.64 2.99
N LEU A 52 -4.78 4.48 2.38
CA LEU A 52 -5.42 4.11 1.11
C LEU A 52 -6.93 3.96 1.24
N ALA A 53 -7.42 3.37 2.34
CA ALA A 53 -8.84 3.23 2.62
C ALA A 53 -9.55 4.59 2.78
N ALA A 54 -8.87 5.58 3.37
CA ALA A 54 -9.37 6.94 3.49
C ALA A 54 -9.31 7.75 2.16
N HIS A 55 -8.63 7.24 1.13
CA HIS A 55 -8.41 7.93 -0.15
C HIS A 55 -8.75 7.03 -1.35
N PRO A 56 -10.03 6.67 -1.56
CA PRO A 56 -10.45 5.77 -2.65
C PRO A 56 -10.12 6.31 -4.06
N ASP A 57 -10.04 7.63 -4.22
CA ASP A 57 -9.58 8.26 -5.46
C ASP A 57 -8.14 7.85 -5.81
N LEU A 58 -7.26 7.75 -4.81
CA LEU A 58 -5.88 7.30 -5.02
C LEU A 58 -5.82 5.82 -5.40
N VAL A 59 -6.67 4.98 -4.81
CA VAL A 59 -6.80 3.55 -5.20
C VAL A 59 -7.25 3.44 -6.65
N THR A 60 -8.21 4.25 -7.07
CA THR A 60 -8.67 4.32 -8.47
C THR A 60 -7.55 4.78 -9.40
N LEU A 61 -6.77 5.79 -8.99
CA LEU A 61 -5.61 6.25 -9.77
C LEU A 61 -4.53 5.19 -9.88
N LEU A 62 -4.22 4.44 -8.80
CA LEU A 62 -3.22 3.37 -8.81
C LEU A 62 -3.63 2.21 -9.72
N THR A 63 -4.89 1.80 -9.69
CA THR A 63 -5.41 0.71 -10.54
C THR A 63 -5.45 1.11 -12.02
N GLN A 64 -5.73 2.37 -12.33
CA GLN A 64 -5.66 2.90 -13.70
C GLN A 64 -4.21 3.16 -14.14
N ALA A 65 -3.35 3.63 -13.24
CA ALA A 65 -1.94 3.92 -13.50
C ALA A 65 -1.18 2.67 -13.95
N GLY A 66 -1.54 1.48 -13.47
CA GLY A 66 -0.95 0.20 -13.92
C GLY A 66 -1.07 -0.07 -15.42
N ARG A 67 -1.96 0.63 -16.14
CA ARG A 67 -2.06 0.62 -17.61
C ARG A 67 -1.28 1.74 -18.31
N SER A 68 -0.51 2.53 -17.55
CA SER A 68 0.21 3.76 -17.95
C SER A 68 1.49 3.97 -17.10
N ASP A 69 2.09 5.17 -17.11
CA ASP A 69 3.37 5.42 -16.43
C ASP A 69 3.21 5.58 -14.90
N ALA A 70 3.43 4.49 -14.15
CA ALA A 70 3.30 4.46 -12.68
C ALA A 70 4.56 4.93 -11.92
N ARG A 71 5.60 5.42 -12.63
CA ARG A 71 6.85 5.94 -12.03
C ARG A 71 6.65 6.89 -10.84
N PRO A 72 5.66 7.79 -10.82
CA PRO A 72 5.47 8.69 -9.69
C PRO A 72 5.27 7.98 -8.34
N PHE A 73 4.70 6.78 -8.30
CA PHE A 73 4.43 6.06 -7.04
C PHE A 73 5.61 5.26 -6.48
N ALA A 74 6.74 5.18 -7.20
CA ALA A 74 7.92 4.43 -6.76
C ALA A 74 8.46 4.84 -5.36
N PRO A 75 8.48 6.13 -4.97
CA PRO A 75 8.92 6.54 -3.63
C PRO A 75 8.10 5.94 -2.48
N ALA A 76 6.81 5.72 -2.67
CA ALA A 76 5.93 5.13 -1.65
C ALA A 76 6.34 3.69 -1.31
N ILE A 77 6.75 2.91 -2.31
CA ILE A 77 7.26 1.54 -2.13
C ILE A 77 8.60 1.56 -1.40
N LYS A 78 9.45 2.55 -1.68
CA LYS A 78 10.82 2.63 -1.16
C LYS A 78 10.90 2.64 0.37
N ARG A 79 9.90 3.21 1.06
CA ARG A 79 9.89 3.22 2.53
C ARG A 79 9.80 1.83 3.13
N LEU A 80 8.89 1.00 2.60
CA LEU A 80 8.75 -0.39 3.05
C LEU A 80 9.99 -1.24 2.68
N VAL A 81 10.59 -0.98 1.52
CA VAL A 81 11.87 -1.59 1.11
C VAL A 81 12.97 -1.32 2.14
N ILE A 82 13.11 -0.07 2.59
CA ILE A 82 14.10 0.30 3.61
C ILE A 82 13.87 -0.45 4.92
N LEU A 83 12.62 -0.54 5.39
CA LEU A 83 12.29 -1.27 6.62
C LEU A 83 12.58 -2.78 6.51
N LEU A 84 12.28 -3.38 5.36
CA LEU A 84 12.59 -4.78 5.09
C LEU A 84 14.10 -5.02 5.09
N ALA A 85 14.88 -4.16 4.42
CA ALA A 85 16.34 -4.24 4.39
C ALA A 85 16.97 -4.01 5.79
N GLU A 86 16.43 -3.09 6.59
CA GLU A 86 16.82 -2.92 8.00
C GLU A 86 16.54 -4.17 8.82
N GLY A 87 15.40 -4.83 8.57
CA GLY A 87 15.04 -6.10 9.20
C GLY A 87 16.01 -7.24 8.84
N GLN A 88 16.47 -7.30 7.59
CA GLN A 88 17.47 -8.27 7.13
C GLN A 88 18.82 -8.02 7.80
N GLY A 89 19.27 -6.75 7.85
CA GLY A 89 20.50 -6.37 8.54
C GLY A 89 20.51 -6.68 10.05
N ARG A 90 19.33 -6.90 10.66
CA ARG A 90 19.17 -7.31 12.06
C ARG A 90 18.80 -8.80 12.23
N GLY A 91 18.76 -9.57 11.15
CA GLY A 91 18.42 -10.99 11.16
C GLY A 91 16.95 -11.30 11.54
N GLN A 92 16.04 -10.32 11.45
CA GLN A 92 14.62 -10.50 11.76
C GLN A 92 13.75 -10.72 10.52
N VAL A 93 14.25 -10.33 9.34
CA VAL A 93 13.64 -10.60 8.03
C VAL A 93 14.55 -11.57 7.31
N ARG A 94 13.98 -12.54 6.59
CA ARG A 94 14.75 -13.56 5.86
C ARG A 94 15.59 -12.93 4.75
N ASP A 95 16.82 -13.42 4.61
CA ASP A 95 17.76 -12.94 3.59
C ASP A 95 17.42 -13.40 2.17
N ASP A 96 16.55 -14.40 2.01
CA ASP A 96 16.09 -14.92 0.72
C ASP A 96 14.94 -14.11 0.10
N VAL A 97 14.39 -13.15 0.85
CA VAL A 97 13.32 -12.26 0.39
C VAL A 97 13.93 -11.04 -0.31
N ASP A 98 13.49 -10.76 -1.54
CA ASP A 98 13.77 -9.48 -2.20
C ASP A 98 12.88 -8.38 -1.58
N PRO A 99 13.47 -7.33 -0.96
CA PRO A 99 12.69 -6.27 -0.31
C PRO A 99 11.77 -5.49 -1.27
N HIS A 100 12.17 -5.32 -2.53
CA HIS A 100 11.35 -4.64 -3.54
C HIS A 100 10.13 -5.48 -3.92
N LEU A 101 10.32 -6.79 -4.13
CA LEU A 101 9.21 -7.69 -4.47
C LEU A 101 8.22 -7.80 -3.31
N ALA A 102 8.71 -7.99 -2.08
CA ALA A 102 7.84 -8.07 -0.91
C ALA A 102 7.05 -6.78 -0.68
N ALA A 103 7.69 -5.61 -0.83
CA ALA A 103 7.01 -4.33 -0.72
C ALA A 103 5.95 -4.12 -1.82
N ALA A 104 6.25 -4.52 -3.06
CA ALA A 104 5.32 -4.45 -4.17
C ALA A 104 4.12 -5.40 -3.98
N GLN A 105 4.36 -6.63 -3.51
CA GLN A 105 3.31 -7.60 -3.21
C GLN A 105 2.37 -7.08 -2.11
N ALA A 106 2.92 -6.49 -1.04
CA ALA A 106 2.12 -5.88 0.02
C ALA A 106 1.23 -4.75 -0.52
N LEU A 107 1.77 -3.85 -1.36
CA LEU A 107 0.98 -2.78 -1.98
C LEU A 107 -0.13 -3.33 -2.88
N VAL A 108 0.19 -4.33 -3.72
CA VAL A 108 -0.79 -4.98 -4.60
C VAL A 108 -1.93 -5.58 -3.80
N LEU A 109 -1.63 -6.26 -2.69
CA LEU A 109 -2.63 -6.86 -1.81
C LEU A 109 -3.63 -5.80 -1.32
N MET A 110 -3.14 -4.66 -0.81
CA MET A 110 -3.97 -3.56 -0.30
C MET A 110 -4.81 -2.91 -1.41
N VAL A 111 -4.19 -2.54 -2.53
CA VAL A 111 -4.86 -1.83 -3.64
C VAL A 111 -5.89 -2.73 -4.31
N ALA A 112 -5.58 -4.02 -4.50
CA ALA A 112 -6.51 -4.98 -5.10
C ALA A 112 -7.72 -5.22 -4.21
N TYR A 113 -7.53 -5.37 -2.89
CA TYR A 113 -8.65 -5.50 -1.97
C TYR A 113 -9.55 -4.27 -1.98
N LEU A 114 -8.98 -3.07 -1.80
CA LEU A 114 -9.77 -1.83 -1.76
C LEU A 114 -10.48 -1.54 -3.09
N GLY A 115 -9.87 -1.91 -4.23
CA GLY A 115 -10.50 -1.80 -5.54
C GLY A 115 -11.59 -2.84 -5.81
N LEU A 116 -11.62 -3.94 -5.07
CA LEU A 116 -12.56 -5.05 -5.22
C LEU A 116 -13.45 -5.24 -3.98
N GLU A 117 -13.46 -4.30 -3.05
CA GLU A 117 -14.09 -4.46 -1.73
C GLU A 117 -15.57 -4.85 -1.84
N SER A 118 -16.33 -4.15 -2.69
CA SER A 118 -17.75 -4.48 -2.91
C SER A 118 -17.96 -5.86 -3.52
N LEU A 119 -17.05 -6.31 -4.40
CA LEU A 119 -17.09 -7.65 -4.98
C LEU A 119 -16.82 -8.71 -3.90
N ILE A 120 -15.83 -8.46 -3.04
CA ILE A 120 -15.46 -9.36 -1.95
C ILE A 120 -16.58 -9.43 -0.91
N ALA A 121 -17.15 -8.30 -0.51
CA ALA A 121 -18.30 -8.24 0.40
C ALA A 121 -19.50 -9.03 -0.16
N ALA A 122 -19.80 -8.88 -1.45
CA ALA A 122 -20.87 -9.63 -2.12
C ALA A 122 -20.61 -11.15 -2.18
N SER A 123 -19.34 -11.57 -2.25
CA SER A 123 -18.97 -13.00 -2.30
C SER A 123 -19.11 -13.73 -0.96
N ALA A 124 -19.26 -12.99 0.14
CA ALA A 124 -19.37 -13.55 1.49
C ALA A 124 -20.50 -12.89 2.29
N PRO A 125 -21.78 -13.21 2.01
CA PRO A 125 -22.94 -12.50 2.58
C PRO A 125 -22.97 -12.38 4.12
N PRO A 126 -22.53 -13.39 4.92
CA PRO A 126 -22.47 -13.24 6.38
C PRO A 126 -21.36 -12.28 6.86
N LEU A 127 -20.32 -12.08 6.05
CA LEU A 127 -19.15 -11.26 6.35
C LEU A 127 -19.26 -9.85 5.74
N GLY A 128 -19.94 -9.70 4.59
CA GLY A 128 -20.16 -8.43 3.89
C GLY A 128 -21.29 -7.58 4.45
N ALA A 129 -22.07 -8.08 5.42
CA ALA A 129 -23.12 -7.30 6.08
C ALA A 129 -22.58 -6.16 6.96
N ASP A 130 -21.30 -6.24 7.34
CA ASP A 130 -20.56 -5.20 8.05
C ASP A 130 -19.23 -4.95 7.31
N GLU A 131 -19.30 -4.13 6.26
CA GLU A 131 -18.14 -3.80 5.42
C GLU A 131 -16.98 -3.16 6.23
N PRO A 132 -17.22 -2.23 7.18
CA PRO A 132 -16.14 -1.73 8.04
C PRO A 132 -15.44 -2.81 8.86
N ALA A 133 -16.18 -3.74 9.48
CA ALA A 133 -15.59 -4.83 10.23
C ALA A 133 -14.86 -5.83 9.33
N LEU A 134 -15.38 -6.09 8.12
CA LEU A 134 -14.70 -6.93 7.13
C LEU A 134 -13.37 -6.31 6.69
N ARG A 135 -13.35 -5.00 6.44
CA ARG A 135 -12.15 -4.25 6.08
C ARG A 135 -11.08 -4.33 7.15
N GLU A 136 -11.44 -4.09 8.40
CA GLU A 136 -10.48 -4.16 9.52
C GLU A 136 -9.92 -5.57 9.69
N ARG A 137 -10.78 -6.61 9.64
CA ARG A 137 -10.33 -8.01 9.71
C ARG A 137 -9.43 -8.39 8.54
N TRP A 138 -9.73 -7.89 7.34
CA TRP A 138 -8.90 -8.11 6.17
C TRP A 138 -7.54 -7.43 6.33
N LYS A 139 -7.49 -6.18 6.83
CA LYS A 139 -6.26 -5.44 7.11
C LYS A 139 -5.37 -6.22 8.08
N GLU A 140 -5.91 -6.66 9.21
CA GLU A 140 -5.18 -7.46 10.21
C GLU A 140 -4.60 -8.75 9.60
N ALA A 141 -5.41 -9.48 8.83
CA ALA A 141 -4.99 -10.70 8.16
C ALA A 141 -3.91 -10.46 7.10
N ALA A 142 -4.03 -9.38 6.32
CA ALA A 142 -3.05 -8.99 5.30
C ALA A 142 -1.71 -8.59 5.92
N VAL A 143 -1.72 -7.79 6.99
CA VAL A 143 -0.50 -7.43 7.73
C VAL A 143 0.18 -8.68 8.28
N LYS A 144 -0.59 -9.56 8.94
CA LYS A 144 -0.07 -10.83 9.46
C LYS A 144 0.53 -11.70 8.36
N LEU A 145 -0.16 -11.85 7.22
CA LEU A 145 0.31 -12.64 6.08
C LEU A 145 1.66 -12.13 5.55
N VAL A 146 1.80 -10.81 5.40
CA VAL A 146 3.06 -10.21 4.94
C VAL A 146 4.17 -10.45 5.98
N LEU A 147 3.91 -10.23 7.27
CA LEU A 147 4.91 -10.42 8.33
C LEU A 147 5.38 -11.87 8.42
N GLU A 148 4.46 -12.84 8.46
CA GLU A 148 4.81 -14.27 8.45
C GLU A 148 5.56 -14.67 7.18
N GLY A 149 5.24 -14.02 6.06
CA GLY A 149 5.93 -14.22 4.79
C GLY A 149 7.37 -13.71 4.79
N VAL A 150 7.72 -12.70 5.58
CA VAL A 150 9.07 -12.09 5.56
C VAL A 150 9.91 -12.40 6.80
N ALA A 151 9.30 -12.78 7.92
CA ALA A 151 9.99 -13.01 9.18
C ALA A 151 11.02 -14.17 9.11
N ALA A 152 12.18 -13.95 9.72
CA ALA A 152 13.17 -14.99 9.95
C ALA A 152 12.60 -16.10 10.86
N ARG A 153 12.93 -17.35 10.55
CA ARG A 153 12.55 -18.52 11.35
C ARG A 153 13.55 -18.77 12.48
#